data_AF-A0A1Z5KKJ8-F1
#
_entry.id   AF-A0A1Z5KKJ8-F1
#
_cell.length_a   1.000
_cell.length_b   1.000
_cell.length_c   1.000
_cell.angle_alpha   90.00
_cell.angle_beta   90.00
_cell.angle_gamma   90.00
#
_symmetry.space_group_name_H-M   'P 1'
#
loop_
_entity.id
_entity.type
_entity.pdbx_description
1 polymer ?
#
loop_
_entity_poly.entity_id
_entity_poly.type
_entity_poly.pdbx_seq_one_letter_code
_entity_poly.pdbx_strand_id
1 'polypeptide(L)'
;MSSPQWWSDAFVSEQADALCSVVAGAVTFGSTLALSTWTQWRILGIQTGTPGPAPSVVGMASVCLASWACHQAALFTLYSRDHIRSSCSNNRTIDISDQLRSSWTSWRQEQQRIALAYDRRYRDDHVDARCFRLPMHTIRVCAIGVLAFKLMGGRFWAISPSSYANIGSFARQSIPATERYATPAERLKLDRIGRIWGCHTCGSRSRSFVGDHMPPKSVAETMMKRRKLFFLKPKPVNFRFYPQCERCSSQQGSILSRATQQLRLSRKKGFQLHQDRANAYFHGHKFRLVHHLAGAAVAGISIGGSNQDIMDGNRSRFRKIEKQIEKDLRVAWKTGVKRALQLVSP
;
A
#
# COMPACT_ATOMS: atom_id res chain seq x y z
N MET A 1 48.06 -22.26 -3.90
CA MET A 1 46.87 -22.94 -4.46
C MET A 1 45.94 -21.86 -4.99
N SER A 2 45.88 -21.68 -6.30
CA SER A 2 44.95 -20.75 -6.95
C SER A 2 43.54 -21.36 -6.91
N SER A 3 42.57 -20.62 -6.38
CA SER A 3 41.17 -21.02 -6.45
C SER A 3 40.77 -21.15 -7.94
N PRO A 4 40.07 -22.22 -8.35
CA PRO A 4 39.71 -22.39 -9.75
C PRO A 4 38.76 -21.29 -10.22
N GLN A 5 39.05 -20.69 -11.37
CA GLN A 5 38.31 -19.58 -11.98
C GLN A 5 36.81 -19.88 -12.20
N TRP A 6 36.42 -21.17 -12.28
CA TRP A 6 35.02 -21.57 -12.42
C TRP A 6 34.15 -21.29 -11.18
N TRP A 7 34.75 -21.23 -9.98
CA TRP A 7 34.00 -20.92 -8.75
C TRP A 7 33.53 -19.46 -8.72
N SER A 8 34.36 -18.53 -9.19
CA SER A 8 33.98 -17.11 -9.23
C SER A 8 32.84 -16.85 -10.22
N ASP A 9 32.86 -17.51 -11.38
CA ASP A 9 31.85 -17.29 -12.42
C ASP A 9 30.48 -17.85 -12.01
N ALA A 10 30.46 -19.03 -11.37
CA ALA A 10 29.24 -19.63 -10.84
C ALA A 10 28.59 -18.73 -9.77
N PHE A 11 29.38 -18.25 -8.82
CA PHE A 11 28.92 -17.40 -7.73
C PHE A 11 28.38 -16.04 -8.21
N VAL A 12 29.07 -15.42 -9.19
CA VAL A 12 28.60 -14.17 -9.81
C VAL A 12 27.28 -14.39 -10.54
N SER A 13 27.10 -15.53 -11.22
CA SER A 13 25.86 -15.84 -11.92
C SER A 13 24.66 -16.03 -10.99
N GLU A 14 24.86 -16.72 -9.86
CA GLU A 14 23.79 -16.95 -8.88
C GLU A 14 23.32 -15.65 -8.21
N GLN A 15 24.25 -14.76 -7.87
CA GLN A 15 23.91 -13.44 -7.33
C GLN A 15 23.15 -12.58 -8.34
N ALA A 16 23.54 -12.64 -9.62
CA ALA A 16 22.84 -11.91 -10.67
C ALA A 16 21.40 -12.43 -10.84
N ASP A 17 21.19 -13.74 -10.78
CA ASP A 17 19.87 -14.38 -10.90
C ASP A 17 18.95 -13.99 -9.73
N ALA A 18 19.47 -14.02 -8.51
CA ALA A 18 18.75 -13.58 -7.32
C ALA A 18 18.39 -12.09 -7.42
N LEU A 19 19.34 -11.23 -7.82
CA LEU A 19 19.13 -9.80 -7.97
C LEU A 19 18.03 -9.49 -9.00
N CYS A 20 18.06 -10.12 -10.18
CA CYS A 20 17.03 -9.95 -11.21
C CYS A 20 15.64 -10.26 -10.66
N SER A 21 15.53 -11.33 -9.87
CA SER A 21 14.25 -11.78 -9.32
C SER A 21 13.74 -10.87 -8.20
N VAL A 22 14.64 -10.35 -7.36
CA VAL A 22 14.31 -9.31 -6.37
C VAL A 22 13.84 -8.02 -7.05
N VAL A 23 14.52 -7.58 -8.12
CA VAL A 23 14.14 -6.39 -8.89
C VAL A 23 12.76 -6.58 -9.53
N ALA A 24 12.51 -7.73 -10.17
CA ALA A 24 11.22 -8.06 -10.77
C ALA A 24 10.08 -8.04 -9.73
N GLY A 25 10.33 -8.63 -8.54
CA GLY A 25 9.40 -8.57 -7.42
C GLY A 25 9.15 -7.14 -6.93
N ALA A 26 10.18 -6.33 -6.75
CA ALA A 26 10.06 -4.95 -6.28
C ALA A 26 9.30 -4.04 -7.26
N VAL A 27 9.52 -4.22 -8.56
CA VAL A 27 8.78 -3.51 -9.63
C VAL A 27 7.32 -3.94 -9.63
N THR A 28 7.05 -5.24 -9.54
CA THR A 28 5.68 -5.77 -9.49
C THR A 28 4.93 -5.24 -8.27
N PHE A 29 5.55 -5.25 -7.09
CA PHE A 29 4.96 -4.73 -5.86
C PHE A 29 4.53 -3.25 -6.01
N GLY A 30 5.44 -2.41 -6.51
CA GLY A 30 5.17 -0.98 -6.74
C GLY A 30 4.03 -0.75 -7.74
N SER A 31 4.06 -1.48 -8.86
CA SER A 31 3.02 -1.42 -9.90
C SER A 31 1.65 -1.87 -9.39
N THR A 32 1.59 -2.95 -8.62
CA THR A 32 0.33 -3.43 -8.02
C THR A 32 -0.25 -2.40 -7.03
N LEU A 33 0.58 -1.74 -6.22
CA LEU A 33 0.11 -0.67 -5.34
C LEU A 33 -0.37 0.57 -6.11
N ALA A 34 0.32 0.94 -7.20
CA ALA A 34 -0.08 2.05 -8.06
C ALA A 34 -1.45 1.78 -8.71
N LEU A 35 -1.63 0.58 -9.28
CA LEU A 35 -2.90 0.13 -9.85
C LEU A 35 -3.99 0.07 -8.79
N SER A 36 -3.70 -0.46 -7.60
CA SER A 36 -4.68 -0.52 -6.52
C SER A 36 -5.12 0.87 -6.05
N THR A 37 -4.19 1.84 -6.00
CA THR A 37 -4.53 3.25 -5.70
C THR A 37 -5.47 3.82 -6.76
N TRP A 38 -5.28 3.44 -8.03
CA TRP A 38 -6.10 3.92 -9.13
C TRP A 38 -7.50 3.29 -9.08
N THR A 39 -7.58 1.99 -8.81
CA THR A 39 -8.84 1.26 -8.60
C THR A 39 -9.62 1.82 -7.42
N GLN A 40 -8.94 2.10 -6.29
CA GLN A 40 -9.54 2.77 -5.14
C GLN A 40 -10.19 4.09 -5.54
N TRP A 41 -9.49 4.91 -6.33
CA TRP A 41 -10.01 6.19 -6.78
C TRP A 41 -11.19 6.05 -7.74
N ARG A 42 -10.97 5.34 -8.86
CA ARG A 42 -11.84 5.39 -10.04
C ARG A 42 -13.02 4.43 -9.95
N ILE A 43 -12.82 3.27 -9.33
CA ILE A 43 -13.84 2.22 -9.27
C ILE A 43 -14.54 2.26 -7.92
N LEU A 44 -13.77 2.29 -6.82
CA LEU A 44 -14.34 2.18 -5.48
C LEU A 44 -14.76 3.54 -4.88
N GLY A 45 -14.26 4.66 -5.41
CA GLY A 45 -14.50 5.99 -4.84
C GLY A 45 -13.92 6.14 -3.42
N ILE A 46 -12.90 5.36 -3.09
CA ILE A 46 -12.20 5.38 -1.80
C ILE A 46 -11.03 6.34 -1.88
N GLN A 47 -10.99 7.27 -0.93
CA GLN A 47 -9.94 8.28 -0.79
C GLN A 47 -9.73 8.61 0.69
N THR A 48 -8.77 9.48 1.01
CA THR A 48 -8.49 9.81 2.42
C THR A 48 -9.64 10.50 3.16
N GLY A 49 -10.64 11.01 2.46
CA GLY A 49 -11.88 11.53 3.02
C GLY A 49 -12.97 10.50 3.29
N THR A 50 -12.79 9.25 2.85
CA THR A 50 -13.75 8.17 3.12
C THR A 50 -13.72 7.84 4.62
N PRO A 51 -14.88 7.65 5.28
CA PRO A 51 -14.93 7.32 6.69
C PRO A 51 -14.03 6.13 7.06
N GLY A 52 -13.29 6.28 8.17
CA GLY A 52 -12.52 5.19 8.72
C GLY A 52 -13.44 4.02 9.12
N PRO A 53 -12.98 2.76 9.02
CA PRO A 53 -11.60 2.34 8.74
C PRO A 53 -11.30 2.06 7.25
N ALA A 54 -12.22 2.35 6.32
CA ALA A 54 -12.18 1.83 4.95
C ALA A 54 -10.86 2.09 4.19
N PRO A 55 -10.29 3.31 4.15
CA PRO A 55 -9.00 3.55 3.48
C PRO A 55 -7.85 2.68 3.99
N SER A 56 -7.81 2.43 5.30
CA SER A 56 -6.76 1.61 5.91
C SER A 56 -6.94 0.13 5.64
N VAL A 57 -8.19 -0.37 5.67
CA VAL A 57 -8.49 -1.77 5.36
C VAL A 57 -8.16 -2.07 3.91
N VAL A 58 -8.60 -1.22 2.98
CA VAL A 58 -8.32 -1.41 1.57
C VAL A 58 -6.83 -1.25 1.29
N GLY A 59 -6.15 -0.27 1.92
CA GLY A 59 -4.69 -0.15 1.81
C GLY A 59 -3.94 -1.39 2.31
N MET A 60 -4.40 -2.03 3.39
CA MET A 60 -3.81 -3.28 3.87
C MET A 60 -4.03 -4.43 2.86
N ALA A 61 -5.25 -4.56 2.32
CA ALA A 61 -5.55 -5.53 1.28
C ALA A 61 -4.69 -5.30 0.01
N SER A 62 -4.44 -4.03 -0.37
CA SER A 62 -3.53 -3.67 -1.45
C SER A 62 -2.11 -4.16 -1.21
N VAL A 63 -1.60 -4.04 0.03
CA VAL A 63 -0.27 -4.55 0.40
C VAL A 63 -0.22 -6.07 0.31
N CYS A 64 -1.23 -6.78 0.84
CA CYS A 64 -1.31 -8.24 0.72
C CYS A 64 -1.29 -8.69 -0.75
N LEU A 65 -2.12 -8.06 -1.59
CA LEU A 65 -2.17 -8.37 -3.02
C LEU A 65 -0.84 -8.07 -3.72
N ALA A 66 -0.23 -6.92 -3.41
CA ALA A 66 1.08 -6.56 -3.96
C ALA A 66 2.18 -7.51 -3.52
N SER A 67 2.17 -7.99 -2.28
CA SER A 67 3.13 -8.98 -1.77
C SER A 67 2.98 -10.33 -2.46
N TRP A 68 1.75 -10.79 -2.65
CA TRP A 68 1.51 -12.02 -3.39
C TRP A 68 1.96 -11.91 -4.85
N ALA A 69 1.60 -10.82 -5.54
CA ALA A 69 2.03 -10.58 -6.92
C ALA A 69 3.56 -10.46 -7.06
N CYS A 70 4.20 -9.74 -6.12
CA CYS A 70 5.65 -9.61 -6.00
C CYS A 70 6.34 -10.97 -5.90
N HIS A 71 5.84 -11.84 -5.02
CA HIS A 71 6.35 -13.19 -4.85
C HIS A 71 6.21 -14.03 -6.13
N GLN A 72 5.04 -13.99 -6.78
CA GLN A 72 4.81 -14.72 -8.04
C GLN A 72 5.75 -14.25 -9.15
N ALA A 73 5.95 -12.93 -9.29
CA ALA A 73 6.87 -12.37 -10.28
C ALA A 73 8.32 -12.81 -10.01
N ALA A 74 8.76 -12.79 -8.75
CA ALA A 74 10.08 -13.23 -8.35
C ALA A 74 10.32 -14.72 -8.70
N LEU A 75 9.35 -15.60 -8.40
CA LEU A 75 9.43 -17.02 -8.78
C LEU A 75 9.44 -17.24 -10.29
N PHE A 76 8.63 -16.48 -11.04
CA PHE A 76 8.60 -16.56 -12.50
C PHE A 76 9.94 -16.16 -13.12
N THR A 77 10.59 -15.11 -12.60
CA THR A 77 11.90 -14.67 -13.08
C THR A 77 12.98 -15.72 -12.86
N LEU A 78 13.02 -16.35 -11.69
CA LEU A 78 13.94 -17.47 -11.42
C LEU A 78 13.72 -18.62 -12.40
N TYR A 79 12.47 -19.09 -12.51
CA TYR A 79 12.11 -20.20 -13.40
C TYR A 79 12.48 -19.92 -14.86
N SER A 80 12.18 -18.71 -15.35
CA SER A 80 12.45 -18.33 -16.74
C SER A 80 13.95 -18.33 -17.02
N ARG A 81 14.78 -17.87 -16.06
CA ARG A 81 16.23 -17.86 -16.22
C ARG A 81 16.81 -19.27 -16.22
N ASP A 82 16.35 -20.14 -15.32
CA ASP A 82 16.75 -21.55 -15.30
C ASP A 82 16.40 -22.25 -16.63
N HIS A 83 15.20 -22.00 -17.14
CA HIS A 83 14.73 -22.55 -18.42
C HIS A 83 15.53 -22.02 -19.63
N ILE A 84 15.90 -20.74 -19.63
CA ILE A 84 16.76 -20.16 -20.66
C ILE A 84 18.16 -20.77 -20.59
N ARG A 85 18.73 -20.91 -19.38
CA ARG A 85 20.06 -21.50 -19.16
C ARG A 85 20.13 -22.94 -19.67
N SER A 86 19.11 -23.76 -19.39
CA SER A 86 19.02 -25.13 -19.91
C SER A 86 18.85 -25.17 -21.43
N SER A 87 18.14 -24.19 -22.01
CA SER A 87 17.92 -24.11 -23.46
C SER A 87 19.16 -23.65 -24.23
N CYS A 88 19.92 -22.67 -23.71
CA CYS A 88 21.15 -22.16 -24.34
C CYS A 88 22.26 -23.23 -24.39
N SER A 89 22.25 -24.18 -23.45
CA SER A 89 23.14 -25.35 -23.51
C SER A 89 22.94 -26.21 -24.77
N ASN A 90 21.78 -26.12 -25.44
CA ASN A 90 21.44 -26.94 -26.61
C ASN A 90 21.75 -26.26 -27.96
N ASN A 91 22.55 -25.19 -27.98
CA ASN A 91 23.17 -24.59 -29.17
C ASN A 91 22.23 -24.24 -30.34
N ARG A 92 20.96 -23.88 -30.05
CA ARG A 92 20.01 -23.38 -31.06
C ARG A 92 19.94 -21.86 -31.02
N THR A 93 20.01 -21.22 -32.18
CA THR A 93 19.58 -19.83 -32.38
C THR A 93 18.07 -19.76 -32.19
N ILE A 94 17.63 -19.12 -31.12
CA ILE A 94 16.21 -19.08 -30.71
C ILE A 94 15.73 -17.63 -30.66
N ASP A 95 14.53 -17.39 -31.19
CA ASP A 95 13.79 -16.14 -31.02
C ASP A 95 13.37 -15.97 -29.54
N ILE A 96 13.82 -14.88 -28.92
CA ILE A 96 13.56 -14.54 -27.52
C ILE A 96 12.05 -14.47 -27.23
N SER A 97 11.25 -14.01 -28.19
CA SER A 97 9.81 -13.82 -27.99
C SER A 97 9.06 -15.15 -27.87
N ASP A 98 9.36 -16.11 -28.75
CA ASP A 98 8.82 -17.47 -28.68
C ASP A 98 9.31 -18.21 -27.44
N GLN A 99 10.55 -17.96 -27.02
CA GLN A 99 11.10 -18.54 -25.80
C GLN A 99 10.40 -18.00 -24.54
N LEU A 100 10.08 -16.70 -24.49
CA LEU A 100 9.34 -16.12 -23.36
C LEU A 100 7.89 -16.62 -23.33
N ARG A 101 7.23 -16.73 -24.49
CA ARG A 101 5.87 -17.27 -24.58
C ARG A 101 5.81 -18.73 -24.12
N SER A 102 6.74 -19.57 -24.59
CA SER A 102 6.84 -20.97 -24.15
C SER A 102 7.23 -21.11 -22.68
N SER A 103 8.12 -20.25 -22.18
CA SER A 103 8.46 -20.21 -20.75
C SER A 103 7.25 -19.84 -19.89
N TRP A 104 6.40 -18.91 -20.34
CA TRP A 104 5.17 -18.54 -19.64
C TRP A 104 4.15 -19.68 -19.58
N THR A 105 3.91 -20.38 -20.69
CA THR A 105 2.96 -21.51 -20.70
C THR A 105 3.48 -22.67 -19.87
N SER A 106 4.78 -22.99 -19.98
CA SER A 106 5.45 -24.02 -19.18
C SER A 106 5.41 -23.68 -17.69
N TRP A 107 5.74 -22.44 -17.32
CA TRP A 107 5.65 -21.97 -15.94
C TRP A 107 4.23 -22.07 -15.39
N ARG A 108 3.21 -21.67 -16.16
CA ARG A 108 1.82 -21.78 -15.72
C ARG A 108 1.42 -23.24 -15.44
N GLN A 109 1.84 -24.16 -16.31
CA GLN A 109 1.61 -25.59 -16.12
C GLN A 109 2.39 -26.13 -14.91
N GLU A 110 3.64 -25.69 -14.72
CA GLU A 110 4.45 -26.02 -13.55
C GLU A 110 3.81 -25.50 -12.26
N GLN A 111 3.36 -24.25 -12.24
CA GLN A 111 2.64 -23.68 -11.09
C GLN A 111 1.34 -24.44 -10.81
N GLN A 112 0.60 -24.87 -11.84
CA GLN A 112 -0.56 -25.72 -11.63
C GLN A 112 -0.17 -27.09 -11.06
N ARG A 113 0.92 -27.70 -11.54
CA ARG A 113 1.43 -28.97 -11.01
C ARG A 113 1.92 -28.83 -9.56
N ILE A 114 2.71 -27.79 -9.25
CA ILE A 114 3.17 -27.46 -7.90
C ILE A 114 1.98 -27.15 -7.01
N ALA A 115 0.99 -26.38 -7.47
CA ALA A 115 -0.20 -26.07 -6.69
C ALA A 115 -1.02 -27.34 -6.38
N LEU A 116 -1.18 -28.25 -7.34
CA LEU A 116 -1.87 -29.52 -7.13
C LEU A 116 -1.06 -30.50 -6.26
N ALA A 117 0.26 -30.50 -6.37
CA ALA A 117 1.15 -31.30 -5.53
C ALA A 117 1.20 -30.74 -4.09
N TYR A 118 1.22 -29.41 -3.96
CA TYR A 118 1.12 -28.70 -2.70
C TYR A 118 -0.24 -28.95 -2.06
N ASP A 119 -1.35 -28.77 -2.78
CA ASP A 119 -2.70 -29.06 -2.29
C ASP A 119 -2.85 -30.51 -1.83
N ARG A 120 -2.27 -31.47 -2.57
CA ARG A 120 -2.22 -32.88 -2.12
C ARG A 120 -1.40 -33.09 -0.85
N ARG A 121 -0.24 -32.43 -0.73
CA ARG A 121 0.70 -32.62 0.39
C ARG A 121 0.32 -31.81 1.64
N TYR A 122 -0.40 -30.71 1.46
CA TYR A 122 -0.75 -29.69 2.46
C TYR A 122 -2.27 -29.45 2.53
N ARG A 123 -3.07 -30.48 2.20
CA ARG A 123 -4.54 -30.42 2.18
C ARG A 123 -5.12 -29.81 3.47
N ASP A 124 -4.45 -30.04 4.60
CA ASP A 124 -4.85 -29.58 5.93
C ASP A 124 -4.29 -28.20 6.33
N ASP A 125 -3.34 -27.62 5.59
CA ASP A 125 -2.71 -26.32 5.92
C ASP A 125 -3.38 -25.16 5.16
N HIS A 126 -4.71 -25.09 5.28
CA HIS A 126 -5.51 -24.00 4.77
C HIS A 126 -6.28 -23.33 5.91
N VAL A 127 -6.46 -22.01 5.81
CA VAL A 127 -7.44 -21.33 6.66
C VAL A 127 -8.73 -21.25 5.87
N ASP A 128 -9.71 -22.02 6.33
CA ASP A 128 -11.09 -21.95 5.83
C ASP A 128 -11.80 -20.77 6.49
N ALA A 129 -11.89 -19.66 5.75
CA ALA A 129 -12.88 -18.63 6.03
C ALA A 129 -14.21 -19.05 5.38
N ARG A 130 -15.35 -18.62 5.95
CA ARG A 130 -16.71 -18.98 5.45
C ARG A 130 -16.91 -18.80 3.94
N CYS A 131 -16.15 -17.92 3.30
CA CYS A 131 -16.28 -17.62 1.87
C CYS A 131 -15.03 -17.95 1.04
N PHE A 132 -13.88 -18.26 1.68
CA PHE A 132 -12.60 -18.41 0.98
C PHE A 132 -11.69 -19.40 1.69
N ARG A 133 -11.04 -20.27 0.91
CA ARG A 133 -9.96 -21.14 1.37
C ARG A 133 -8.62 -20.52 0.98
N LEU A 134 -7.81 -20.15 1.97
CA LEU A 134 -6.52 -19.48 1.73
C LEU A 134 -5.36 -20.42 2.09
N PRO A 135 -4.43 -20.70 1.16
CA PRO A 135 -3.22 -21.46 1.48
C PRO A 135 -2.38 -20.73 2.53
N MET A 136 -1.86 -21.47 3.52
CA MET A 136 -0.99 -20.89 4.56
C MET A 136 0.26 -20.20 3.99
N HIS A 137 0.78 -20.68 2.87
CA HIS A 137 1.86 -19.99 2.15
C HIS A 137 1.46 -18.55 1.73
N THR A 138 0.27 -18.37 1.15
CA THR A 138 -0.24 -17.05 0.78
C THR A 138 -0.40 -16.15 2.00
N ILE A 139 -0.91 -16.68 3.11
CA ILE A 139 -1.06 -15.94 4.38
C ILE A 139 0.31 -15.48 4.89
N ARG A 140 1.34 -16.35 4.85
CA ARG A 140 2.71 -16.01 5.24
C ARG A 140 3.31 -14.90 4.38
N VAL A 141 3.19 -15.00 3.05
CA VAL A 141 3.68 -13.97 2.12
C VAL A 141 3.00 -12.62 2.39
N CYS A 142 1.67 -12.62 2.59
CA CYS A 142 0.91 -11.42 2.96
C CYS A 142 1.36 -10.85 4.30
N ALA A 143 1.59 -11.69 5.32
CA ALA A 143 2.03 -11.26 6.64
C ALA A 143 3.43 -10.63 6.61
N ILE A 144 4.39 -11.26 5.92
CA ILE A 144 5.74 -10.73 5.70
C ILE A 144 5.64 -9.39 4.97
N GLY A 145 4.80 -9.30 3.96
CA GLY A 145 4.51 -8.07 3.22
C GLY A 145 4.02 -6.91 4.06
N VAL A 146 2.98 -7.17 4.85
CA VAL A 146 2.39 -6.22 5.80
C VAL A 146 3.44 -5.76 6.82
N LEU A 147 4.22 -6.69 7.36
CA LEU A 147 5.27 -6.39 8.34
C LEU A 147 6.39 -5.55 7.73
N ALA A 148 6.94 -5.96 6.58
CA ALA A 148 7.98 -5.24 5.86
C ALA A 148 7.52 -3.82 5.49
N PHE A 149 6.31 -3.68 4.94
CA PHE A 149 5.71 -2.38 4.63
C PHE A 149 5.61 -1.48 5.86
N LYS A 150 5.21 -2.04 7.01
CA LYS A 150 5.10 -1.30 8.27
C LYS A 150 6.45 -0.90 8.87
N LEU A 151 7.41 -1.83 8.91
CA LEU A 151 8.76 -1.58 9.44
C LEU A 151 9.49 -0.49 8.64
N MET A 152 9.22 -0.41 7.33
CA MET A 152 9.76 0.65 6.46
C MET A 152 8.98 1.97 6.55
N GLY A 153 8.07 2.12 7.52
CA GLY A 153 7.33 3.37 7.77
C GLY A 153 6.09 3.57 6.89
N GLY A 154 5.66 2.52 6.19
CA GLY A 154 4.44 2.50 5.39
C GLY A 154 3.18 2.70 6.23
N ARG A 155 2.19 3.37 5.64
CA ARG A 155 0.86 3.55 6.24
C ARG A 155 -0.20 3.11 5.27
N PHE A 156 -1.12 2.25 5.67
CA PHE A 156 -2.17 1.76 4.78
C PHE A 156 -3.07 2.89 4.27
N TRP A 157 -3.42 3.85 5.11
CA TRP A 157 -4.12 5.07 4.69
C TRP A 157 -3.33 5.87 3.64
N ALA A 158 -2.00 5.84 3.67
CA ALA A 158 -1.20 6.58 2.68
C ALA A 158 -1.22 5.96 1.26
N ILE A 159 -1.83 4.78 1.10
CA ILE A 159 -2.05 4.13 -0.20
C ILE A 159 -3.25 4.76 -0.90
N SER A 160 -4.30 5.14 -0.16
CA SER A 160 -5.47 5.76 -0.77
C SER A 160 -5.15 7.14 -1.37
N PRO A 161 -5.85 7.54 -2.45
CA PRO A 161 -5.74 8.88 -3.04
C PRO A 161 -6.01 9.98 -2.01
N SER A 162 -5.33 11.12 -2.14
CA SER A 162 -5.55 12.25 -1.24
C SER A 162 -6.76 13.06 -1.65
N SER A 163 -7.77 13.15 -0.79
CA SER A 163 -8.89 14.07 -0.98
C SER A 163 -8.41 15.52 -0.81
N TYR A 164 -8.89 16.43 -1.65
CA TYR A 164 -8.67 17.88 -1.46
C TYR A 164 -9.56 18.49 -0.36
N ALA A 165 -10.62 17.81 0.05
CA ALA A 165 -11.53 18.30 1.08
C ALA A 165 -11.24 17.72 2.48
N ASN A 166 -10.26 16.83 2.60
CA ASN A 166 -9.92 16.14 3.84
C ASN A 166 -8.41 16.03 4.02
N ILE A 167 -8.00 15.52 5.18
CA ILE A 167 -6.60 15.26 5.49
C ILE A 167 -6.00 14.33 4.41
N GLY A 168 -4.97 14.82 3.73
CA GLY A 168 -4.31 14.10 2.64
C GLY A 168 -3.51 12.87 3.10
N SER A 169 -3.21 11.97 2.16
CA SER A 169 -2.53 10.68 2.40
C SER A 169 -1.09 10.81 2.92
N PHE A 170 -0.49 12.00 2.83
CA PHE A 170 0.86 12.31 3.32
C PHE A 170 0.87 13.16 4.59
N ALA A 171 -0.28 13.47 5.16
CA ALA A 171 -0.36 14.22 6.42
C ALA A 171 0.33 13.47 7.56
N ARG A 172 1.26 14.12 8.26
CA ARG A 172 2.01 13.56 9.39
C ARG A 172 1.88 14.42 10.64
N GLN A 173 2.15 15.72 10.51
CA GLN A 173 2.11 16.67 11.61
C GLN A 173 1.33 17.92 11.19
N SER A 174 0.71 18.55 12.17
CA SER A 174 -0.07 19.78 12.01
C SER A 174 0.12 20.67 13.23
N ILE A 175 -0.21 21.95 13.06
CA ILE A 175 -0.33 22.90 14.17
C ILE A 175 -1.81 23.23 14.39
N PRO A 176 -2.21 23.63 15.62
CA PRO A 176 -3.54 24.17 15.87
C PRO A 176 -3.80 25.36 14.95
N ALA A 177 -5.03 25.50 14.46
CA ALA A 177 -5.43 26.62 13.62
C ALA A 177 -6.63 27.34 14.24
N THR A 178 -6.68 28.65 14.03
CA THR A 178 -7.92 29.40 14.16
C THR A 178 -8.64 29.43 12.82
N GLU A 179 -9.83 30.03 12.78
CA GLU A 179 -10.49 30.33 11.51
C GLU A 179 -9.73 31.38 10.66
N ARG A 180 -8.74 32.09 11.20
CA ARG A 180 -7.96 33.06 10.40
C ARG A 180 -6.90 32.34 9.57
N TYR A 181 -6.35 33.04 8.57
CA TYR A 181 -5.19 32.54 7.83
C TYR A 181 -3.97 32.39 8.75
N ALA A 182 -3.07 31.47 8.41
CA ALA A 182 -1.83 31.27 9.15
C ALA A 182 -1.00 32.56 9.19
N THR A 183 -0.65 32.98 10.40
CA THR A 183 0.27 34.08 10.70
C THR A 183 1.68 33.79 10.18
N PRO A 184 2.56 34.81 10.02
CA PRO A 184 3.94 34.58 9.59
C PRO A 184 4.69 33.56 10.48
N ALA A 185 4.50 33.62 11.80
CA ALA A 185 5.11 32.67 12.74
C ALA A 185 4.59 31.24 12.56
N GLU A 186 3.29 31.06 12.30
CA GLU A 186 2.70 29.76 11.99
C GLU A 186 3.18 29.22 10.64
N ARG A 187 3.32 30.08 9.62
CA ARG A 187 3.89 29.72 8.31
C ARG A 187 5.33 29.22 8.44
N LEU A 188 6.16 29.87 9.25
CA LEU A 188 7.52 29.38 9.52
C LEU A 188 7.53 27.99 10.18
N LYS A 189 6.58 27.71 11.08
CA LYS A 189 6.41 26.37 11.67
C LYS A 189 5.96 25.36 10.62
N LEU A 190 5.00 25.72 9.77
CA LEU A 190 4.52 24.88 8.67
C LEU A 190 5.61 24.60 7.65
N ASP A 191 6.45 25.58 7.32
CA ASP A 191 7.60 25.39 6.44
C ASP A 191 8.59 24.38 7.01
N ARG A 192 8.88 24.46 8.32
CA ARG A 192 9.73 23.47 8.98
C ARG A 192 9.13 22.07 8.88
N ILE A 193 7.84 21.91 9.19
CA ILE A 193 7.14 20.63 9.09
C ILE A 193 7.14 20.12 7.64
N GLY A 194 6.84 20.99 6.68
CA GLY A 194 6.78 20.66 5.26
C GLY A 194 8.14 20.32 4.64
N ARG A 195 9.24 20.91 5.11
CA ARG A 195 10.59 20.52 4.67
C ARG A 195 10.94 19.08 5.10
N ILE A 196 10.52 18.68 6.30
CA ILE A 196 10.75 17.34 6.83
C ILE A 196 9.84 16.33 6.11
N TRP A 197 8.52 16.56 6.17
CA TRP A 197 7.50 15.58 5.79
C TRP A 197 6.90 15.76 4.40
N GLY A 198 7.09 16.93 3.78
CA GLY A 198 6.47 17.30 2.51
C GLY A 198 5.04 17.81 2.65
N CYS A 199 4.44 18.11 1.50
CA CYS A 199 3.04 18.50 1.37
C CYS A 199 2.12 17.38 1.85
N HIS A 200 1.13 17.69 2.70
CA HIS A 200 0.23 16.67 3.24
C HIS A 200 -0.66 16.00 2.17
N THR A 201 -0.87 16.65 1.02
CA THR A 201 -1.69 16.14 -0.08
C THR A 201 -0.89 15.27 -1.06
N CYS A 202 0.31 15.69 -1.47
CA CYS A 202 1.06 15.02 -2.54
C CYS A 202 2.46 14.55 -2.14
N GLY A 203 2.91 14.83 -0.92
CA GLY A 203 4.22 14.46 -0.39
C GLY A 203 5.39 15.27 -0.94
N SER A 204 5.17 16.22 -1.86
CA SER A 204 6.29 16.99 -2.44
C SER A 204 6.92 17.92 -1.41
N ARG A 205 8.25 18.02 -1.43
CA ARG A 205 8.98 19.07 -0.72
C ARG A 205 9.00 20.35 -1.55
N SER A 206 8.85 21.50 -0.90
CA SER A 206 8.79 22.84 -1.50
C SER A 206 9.67 23.79 -0.67
N ARG A 207 10.02 24.95 -1.22
CA ARG A 207 10.73 26.01 -0.49
C ARG A 207 9.84 26.65 0.58
N SER A 208 8.57 26.82 0.24
CA SER A 208 7.51 27.37 1.09
C SER A 208 6.24 26.52 1.06
N PHE A 209 5.47 26.60 2.13
CA PHE A 209 4.22 25.89 2.36
C PHE A 209 3.13 26.85 2.82
N VAL A 210 1.92 26.61 2.34
CA VAL A 210 0.71 27.27 2.80
C VAL A 210 0.10 26.44 3.94
N GLY A 211 -0.46 27.12 4.94
CA GLY A 211 -1.27 26.47 5.97
C GLY A 211 -2.65 26.13 5.43
N ASP A 212 -2.85 24.88 5.06
CA ASP A 212 -4.16 24.38 4.64
C ASP A 212 -5.04 24.09 5.86
N HIS A 213 -6.24 24.67 5.90
CA HIS A 213 -7.22 24.48 6.96
C HIS A 213 -7.92 23.14 6.79
N MET A 214 -7.70 22.22 7.75
CA MET A 214 -8.41 20.95 7.81
C MET A 214 -9.34 20.87 9.03
N PRO A 215 -10.65 20.63 8.86
CA PRO A 215 -11.37 20.61 7.57
C PRO A 215 -11.45 22.02 6.93
N PRO A 216 -11.68 22.13 5.60
CA PRO A 216 -11.89 23.42 4.96
C PRO A 216 -13.09 24.16 5.54
N LYS A 217 -13.05 25.49 5.57
CA LYS A 217 -14.12 26.31 6.18
C LYS A 217 -15.50 26.05 5.58
N SER A 218 -15.60 25.97 4.25
CA SER A 218 -16.87 25.69 3.58
C SER A 218 -17.45 24.33 3.98
N VAL A 219 -16.58 23.32 4.19
CA VAL A 219 -16.96 22.01 4.69
C VAL A 219 -17.40 22.10 6.15
N ALA A 220 -16.64 22.80 7.00
CA ALA A 220 -16.98 23.03 8.40
C ALA A 220 -18.34 23.73 8.58
N GLU A 221 -18.61 24.79 7.81
CA GLU A 221 -19.90 25.48 7.79
C GLU A 221 -21.04 24.55 7.39
N THR A 222 -20.82 23.71 6.36
CA THR A 222 -21.81 22.74 5.89
C THR A 222 -22.12 21.70 6.97
N MET A 223 -21.09 21.22 7.67
CA MET A 223 -21.24 20.29 8.80
C MET A 223 -22.04 20.91 9.95
N MET A 224 -21.76 22.18 10.29
CA MET A 224 -22.49 22.90 11.33
C MET A 224 -23.97 23.12 10.96
N LYS A 225 -24.25 23.56 9.72
CA LYS A 225 -25.62 23.72 9.21
C LYS A 225 -26.39 22.40 9.25
N ARG A 226 -25.76 21.30 8.83
CA ARG A 226 -26.38 19.97 8.85
C ARG A 226 -26.72 19.52 10.27
N ARG A 227 -25.84 19.73 11.25
CA ARG A 227 -26.15 19.41 12.66
C ARG A 227 -27.33 20.20 13.20
N LYS A 228 -27.39 21.50 12.88
CA LYS A 228 -28.52 22.35 13.26
C LYS A 228 -29.83 21.84 12.67
N LEU A 229 -29.82 21.33 11.43
CA LEU A 229 -30.99 20.72 10.79
C LEU A 229 -31.48 19.46 11.52
N PHE A 230 -30.58 18.70 12.14
CA PHE A 230 -30.92 17.51 12.95
C PHE A 230 -31.08 17.83 14.45
N PHE A 231 -31.28 19.10 14.83
CA PHE A 231 -31.45 19.54 16.23
C PHE A 231 -30.30 19.13 17.17
N LEU A 232 -29.11 18.86 16.63
CA LEU A 232 -27.93 18.52 17.42
C LEU A 232 -27.19 19.80 17.84
N LYS A 233 -26.74 19.87 19.11
CA LYS A 233 -25.92 20.99 19.58
C LYS A 233 -24.68 21.16 18.68
N PRO A 234 -24.43 22.37 18.13
CA PRO A 234 -23.23 22.63 17.36
C PRO A 234 -22.02 22.43 18.26
N LYS A 235 -21.09 21.57 17.84
CA LYS A 235 -19.78 21.46 18.50
C LYS A 235 -18.80 22.34 17.72
N PRO A 236 -17.91 23.08 18.40
CA PRO A 236 -16.89 23.86 17.71
C PRO A 236 -16.02 22.94 16.85
N VAL A 237 -15.73 23.39 15.62
CA VAL A 237 -14.87 22.65 14.70
C VAL A 237 -13.42 22.94 15.09
N ASN A 238 -12.66 21.88 15.39
CA ASN A 238 -11.24 22.01 15.71
C ASN A 238 -10.44 22.08 14.40
N PHE A 239 -10.10 23.30 13.99
CA PHE A 239 -9.28 23.53 12.80
C PHE A 239 -7.81 23.22 13.07
N ARG A 240 -7.15 22.63 12.08
CA ARG A 240 -5.71 22.40 12.11
C ARG A 240 -5.08 22.84 10.80
N PHE A 241 -3.86 23.36 10.87
CA PHE A 241 -3.07 23.65 9.69
C PHE A 241 -2.16 22.48 9.35
N TYR A 242 -2.22 22.07 8.09
CA TYR A 242 -1.26 21.14 7.50
C TYR A 242 -0.42 21.86 6.43
N PRO A 243 0.87 21.51 6.27
CA PRO A 243 1.70 22.11 5.24
C PRO A 243 1.26 21.63 3.86
N GLN A 244 0.91 22.55 2.97
CA GLN A 244 0.49 22.25 1.61
C GLN A 244 1.32 23.05 0.61
N CYS A 245 1.74 22.41 -0.49
CA CYS A 245 2.43 23.13 -1.55
C CYS A 245 1.47 24.00 -2.37
N GLU A 246 1.98 25.07 -2.96
CA GLU A 246 1.19 26.04 -3.72
C GLU A 246 0.35 25.40 -4.84
N ARG A 247 0.91 24.44 -5.58
CA ARG A 247 0.18 23.69 -6.63
C ARG A 247 -1.05 22.98 -6.07
N CYS A 248 -0.91 22.26 -4.95
CA CYS A 248 -2.02 21.56 -4.34
C CYS A 248 -3.04 22.53 -3.74
N SER A 249 -2.58 23.63 -3.15
CA SER A 249 -3.44 24.66 -2.57
C SER A 249 -4.27 25.39 -3.63
N SER A 250 -3.66 25.77 -4.75
CA SER A 250 -4.37 26.35 -5.90
C SER A 250 -5.40 25.39 -6.47
N GLN A 251 -5.03 24.10 -6.65
CA GLN A 251 -5.96 23.09 -7.13
C GLN A 251 -7.14 22.88 -6.18
N GLN A 252 -6.88 22.79 -4.87
CA GLN A 252 -7.92 22.70 -3.85
C GLN A 252 -8.86 23.91 -3.91
N GLY A 253 -8.33 25.13 -3.98
CA GLY A 253 -9.12 26.36 -4.09
C GLY A 253 -10.03 26.34 -5.31
N SER A 254 -9.53 25.89 -6.47
CA SER A 254 -10.33 25.78 -7.69
C SER A 254 -11.49 24.77 -7.55
N ILE A 255 -11.25 23.63 -6.89
CA ILE A 255 -12.22 22.58 -6.64
C ILE A 255 -13.30 23.08 -5.67
N LEU A 256 -12.88 23.67 -4.54
CA LEU A 256 -13.80 24.17 -3.51
C LEU A 256 -14.63 25.36 -4.02
N SER A 257 -14.04 26.23 -4.83
CA SER A 257 -14.75 27.34 -5.47
C SER A 257 -15.86 26.83 -6.40
N ARG A 258 -15.54 25.88 -7.29
CA ARG A 258 -16.52 25.24 -8.18
C ARG A 258 -17.64 24.55 -7.40
N ALA A 259 -17.29 23.79 -6.37
CA ALA A 259 -18.27 23.13 -5.51
C ALA A 259 -19.20 24.13 -4.80
N THR A 260 -18.65 25.25 -4.31
CA THR A 260 -19.42 26.31 -3.66
C THR A 260 -20.33 27.05 -4.65
N GLN A 261 -19.86 27.30 -5.87
CA GLN A 261 -20.67 27.90 -6.93
C GLN A 261 -21.82 26.97 -7.35
N GLN A 262 -21.55 25.67 -7.55
CA GLN A 262 -22.57 24.66 -7.83
C GLN A 262 -23.61 24.61 -6.71
N LEU A 263 -23.20 24.63 -5.45
CA LEU A 263 -24.11 24.71 -4.31
C LEU A 263 -25.08 25.90 -4.35
N ARG A 264 -24.59 27.07 -4.75
CA ARG A 264 -25.42 28.28 -4.88
C ARG A 264 -26.43 28.14 -6.00
N LEU A 265 -26.03 27.54 -7.12
CA LEU A 265 -26.90 27.32 -8.29
C LEU A 265 -27.90 26.18 -8.08
N SER A 266 -27.51 25.11 -7.39
CA SER A 266 -28.30 23.91 -7.14
C SER A 266 -29.33 24.06 -6.01
N ARG A 267 -29.66 25.28 -5.57
CA ARG A 267 -30.65 25.59 -4.51
C ARG A 267 -32.06 25.01 -4.75
N LYS A 268 -32.32 24.32 -5.89
CA LYS A 268 -33.56 23.60 -6.23
C LYS A 268 -33.49 22.06 -6.17
N LYS A 269 -32.33 21.40 -6.09
CA LYS A 269 -32.24 19.92 -5.94
C LYS A 269 -31.06 19.55 -5.06
N GLY A 270 -31.31 18.74 -4.04
CA GLY A 270 -30.40 18.42 -2.94
C GLY A 270 -28.95 18.18 -3.37
N PHE A 271 -28.04 18.86 -2.68
CA PHE A 271 -26.60 18.72 -2.88
C PHE A 271 -26.15 17.30 -2.55
N GLN A 272 -25.73 16.55 -3.57
CA GLN A 272 -25.04 15.29 -3.38
C GLN A 272 -23.53 15.55 -3.38
N LEU A 273 -22.92 15.35 -2.20
CA LEU A 273 -21.47 15.31 -1.96
C LEU A 273 -20.72 14.24 -2.80
N HIS A 274 -21.40 13.58 -3.73
CA HIS A 274 -20.85 12.54 -4.61
C HIS A 274 -19.80 13.08 -5.58
N GLN A 275 -19.83 14.38 -5.89
CA GLN A 275 -18.88 15.02 -6.81
C GLN A 275 -17.46 15.17 -6.22
N ASP A 276 -17.29 15.01 -4.90
CA ASP A 276 -15.97 14.96 -4.24
C ASP A 276 -15.16 13.71 -4.61
N ARG A 277 -15.77 12.67 -5.17
CA ARG A 277 -15.06 11.44 -5.59
C ARG A 277 -14.13 11.67 -6.78
N ALA A 278 -14.46 12.62 -7.67
CA ALA A 278 -13.65 12.92 -8.85
C ALA A 278 -12.40 13.76 -8.52
N ASN A 279 -12.38 14.41 -7.35
CA ASN A 279 -11.44 15.46 -7.01
C ASN A 279 -10.41 14.99 -5.96
N ALA A 280 -9.68 13.93 -6.29
CA ALA A 280 -8.59 13.40 -5.48
C ALA A 280 -7.24 13.55 -6.19
N TYR A 281 -6.17 13.74 -5.44
CA TYR A 281 -4.82 13.67 -5.95
C TYR A 281 -4.36 12.21 -6.01
N PHE A 282 -4.19 11.72 -7.23
CA PHE A 282 -3.56 10.43 -7.50
C PHE A 282 -2.04 10.52 -7.36
N HIS A 283 -1.48 9.72 -6.47
CA HIS A 283 -0.04 9.70 -6.18
C HIS A 283 0.60 8.33 -6.44
N GLY A 284 -0.13 7.39 -7.06
CA GLY A 284 0.33 6.01 -7.29
C GLY A 284 1.55 5.91 -8.20
N HIS A 285 1.75 6.88 -9.10
CA HIS A 285 2.95 6.91 -9.97
C HIS A 285 4.22 7.42 -9.29
N LYS A 286 4.12 8.02 -8.10
CA LYS A 286 5.32 8.52 -7.43
C LYS A 286 6.11 7.34 -6.88
N PHE A 287 7.35 7.19 -7.36
CA PHE A 287 8.31 6.27 -6.78
C PHE A 287 8.46 6.58 -5.29
N ARG A 288 8.08 5.63 -4.45
CA ARG A 288 8.22 5.72 -2.99
C ARG A 288 9.20 4.65 -2.59
N LEU A 289 10.38 5.08 -2.13
CA LEU A 289 11.45 4.18 -1.70
C LEU A 289 10.91 3.08 -0.75
N VAL A 290 10.07 3.48 0.22
CA VAL A 290 9.38 2.56 1.16
C VAL A 290 8.60 1.44 0.45
N HIS A 291 7.89 1.73 -0.63
CA HIS A 291 7.09 0.72 -1.34
C HIS A 291 8.00 -0.28 -2.06
N HIS A 292 9.02 0.21 -2.77
CA HIS A 292 9.93 -0.64 -3.53
C HIS A 292 10.84 -1.46 -2.62
N LEU A 293 11.33 -0.89 -1.52
CA LEU A 293 12.08 -1.64 -0.52
C LEU A 293 11.22 -2.73 0.14
N ALA A 294 9.94 -2.48 0.41
CA ALA A 294 9.06 -3.50 0.96
C ALA A 294 8.86 -4.65 -0.04
N GLY A 295 8.68 -4.32 -1.34
CA GLY A 295 8.65 -5.32 -2.40
C GLY A 295 9.96 -6.10 -2.52
N ALA A 296 11.10 -5.42 -2.47
CA ALA A 296 12.42 -6.07 -2.50
C ALA A 296 12.63 -7.01 -1.31
N ALA A 297 12.20 -6.60 -0.11
CA ALA A 297 12.25 -7.44 1.10
C ALA A 297 11.36 -8.68 0.96
N VAL A 298 10.12 -8.51 0.48
CA VAL A 298 9.21 -9.65 0.23
C VAL A 298 9.81 -10.61 -0.80
N ALA A 299 10.31 -10.08 -1.93
CA ALA A 299 10.93 -10.90 -2.97
C ALA A 299 12.17 -11.63 -2.44
N GLY A 300 13.10 -10.92 -1.79
CA GLY A 300 14.33 -11.47 -1.25
C GLY A 300 14.08 -12.54 -0.18
N ILE A 301 13.17 -12.30 0.77
CA ILE A 301 12.82 -13.29 1.80
C ILE A 301 12.16 -14.51 1.17
N SER A 302 11.30 -14.32 0.16
CA SER A 302 10.59 -15.43 -0.47
C SER A 302 11.46 -16.28 -1.39
N ILE A 303 12.55 -15.72 -1.94
CA ILE A 303 13.52 -16.43 -2.77
C ILE A 303 14.60 -17.07 -1.91
N GLY A 304 15.14 -16.32 -0.94
CA GLY A 304 16.28 -16.74 -0.12
C GLY A 304 15.95 -17.81 0.91
N GLY A 305 14.68 -17.96 1.30
CA GLY A 305 14.25 -19.19 1.93
C GLY A 305 14.06 -20.22 0.82
N SER A 306 15.03 -21.11 0.62
CA SER A 306 14.96 -22.12 -0.43
C SER A 306 13.63 -22.86 -0.36
N ASN A 307 13.05 -23.23 -1.50
CA ASN A 307 11.84 -24.03 -1.53
C ASN A 307 11.99 -25.33 -0.71
N GLN A 308 13.20 -25.82 -0.45
CA GLN A 308 13.45 -26.95 0.45
C GLN A 308 13.56 -26.56 1.93
N ASP A 309 14.05 -25.38 2.30
CA ASP A 309 14.06 -24.95 3.71
C ASP A 309 12.72 -24.38 4.17
N ILE A 310 11.95 -23.76 3.27
CA ILE A 310 10.58 -23.31 3.54
C ILE A 310 9.58 -24.49 3.53
N MET A 311 9.82 -25.55 2.73
CA MET A 311 8.90 -26.68 2.59
C MET A 311 9.35 -27.94 3.35
N ASP A 312 10.64 -28.23 3.46
CA ASP A 312 11.18 -29.47 4.06
C ASP A 312 12.04 -29.22 5.33
N GLY A 313 12.59 -28.02 5.55
CA GLY A 313 13.62 -27.75 6.57
C GLY A 313 13.14 -27.12 7.89
N ASN A 314 12.70 -27.95 8.83
CA ASN A 314 12.38 -27.62 10.22
C ASN A 314 10.95 -27.10 10.49
N ARG A 315 9.98 -27.95 10.11
CA ARG A 315 8.58 -27.92 10.58
C ARG A 315 8.43 -27.58 12.07
N SER A 316 9.37 -28.00 12.94
CA SER A 316 9.31 -27.72 14.38
C SER A 316 9.59 -26.24 14.70
N ARG A 317 10.55 -25.62 14.02
CA ARG A 317 10.93 -24.21 14.21
C ARG A 317 9.88 -23.30 13.60
N PHE A 318 9.34 -23.66 12.44
CA PHE A 318 8.21 -22.95 11.84
C PHE A 318 6.94 -23.10 12.68
N ARG A 319 6.57 -24.31 13.12
CA ARG A 319 5.44 -24.46 14.07
C ARG A 319 5.66 -23.68 15.36
N LYS A 320 6.89 -23.55 15.86
CA LYS A 320 7.19 -22.71 17.04
C LYS A 320 6.94 -21.23 16.74
N ILE A 321 7.44 -20.72 15.61
CA ILE A 321 7.21 -19.33 15.19
C ILE A 321 5.72 -19.09 14.91
N GLU A 322 5.05 -20.01 14.23
CA GLU A 322 3.62 -19.96 13.93
C GLU A 322 2.79 -19.97 15.21
N LYS A 323 3.05 -20.89 16.15
CA LYS A 323 2.40 -20.90 17.47
C LYS A 323 2.68 -19.61 18.24
N GLN A 324 3.87 -19.04 18.11
CA GLN A 324 4.22 -17.79 18.75
C GLN A 324 3.45 -16.62 18.13
N ILE A 325 3.43 -16.50 16.81
CA ILE A 325 2.63 -15.50 16.07
C ILE A 325 1.16 -15.66 16.39
N GLU A 326 0.63 -16.90 16.41
CA GLU A 326 -0.76 -17.18 16.70
C GLU A 326 -1.11 -16.82 18.15
N LYS A 327 -0.23 -17.14 19.11
CA LYS A 327 -0.36 -16.72 20.51
C LYS A 327 -0.34 -15.19 20.61
N ASP A 328 0.58 -14.52 19.95
CA ASP A 328 0.73 -13.06 19.98
C ASP A 328 -0.45 -12.36 19.29
N LEU A 329 -0.96 -12.90 18.18
CA LEU A 329 -2.16 -12.44 17.51
C LEU A 329 -3.41 -12.65 18.36
N ARG A 330 -3.56 -13.81 19.04
CA ARG A 330 -4.68 -14.04 19.97
C ARG A 330 -4.62 -13.07 21.15
N VAL A 331 -3.43 -12.80 21.69
CA VAL A 331 -3.24 -11.81 22.76
C VAL A 331 -3.57 -10.41 22.24
N ALA A 332 -3.02 -10.00 21.10
CA ALA A 332 -3.28 -8.70 20.49
C ALA A 332 -4.77 -8.52 20.14
N TRP A 333 -5.43 -9.55 19.62
CA TRP A 333 -6.87 -9.55 19.35
C TRP A 333 -7.68 -9.39 20.63
N LYS A 334 -7.43 -10.21 21.66
CA LYS A 334 -8.12 -10.09 22.96
C LYS A 334 -7.91 -8.71 23.58
N THR A 335 -6.70 -8.17 23.50
CA THR A 335 -6.36 -6.86 24.06
C THR A 335 -6.99 -5.72 23.25
N GLY A 336 -6.97 -5.82 21.93
CA GLY A 336 -7.56 -4.87 20.98
C GLY A 336 -9.09 -4.84 21.06
N VAL A 337 -9.73 -6.00 21.09
CA VAL A 337 -11.19 -6.14 21.29
C VAL A 337 -11.59 -5.61 22.67
N LYS A 338 -10.84 -5.92 23.74
CA LYS A 338 -11.11 -5.37 25.07
C LYS A 338 -11.01 -3.84 25.11
N ARG A 339 -9.99 -3.25 24.46
CA ARG A 339 -9.88 -1.79 24.33
C ARG A 339 -11.00 -1.19 23.47
N ALA A 340 -11.38 -1.84 22.39
CA ALA A 340 -12.48 -1.38 21.53
C ALA A 340 -13.83 -1.42 22.28
N LEU A 341 -14.09 -2.48 23.06
CA LEU A 341 -15.28 -2.59 23.89
C LEU A 341 -15.30 -1.54 25.02
N GLN A 342 -14.16 -1.26 25.65
CA GLN A 342 -14.03 -0.18 26.66
C GLN A 342 -14.27 1.22 26.09
N LEU A 343 -14.06 1.43 24.79
CA LEU A 343 -14.36 2.71 24.12
C LEU A 343 -15.82 2.84 23.68
N VAL A 344 -16.60 1.75 23.74
CA VAL A 344 -18.00 1.69 23.29
C VAL A 344 -18.98 1.51 24.46
N SER A 345 -18.52 1.08 25.64
CA SER A 345 -19.30 1.17 26.87
C SER A 345 -19.40 2.64 27.33
N PRO A 346 -20.62 3.15 27.61
CA PRO A 346 -20.86 4.56 27.96
C PRO A 346 -20.23 4.98 29.29
#